data_AF-A0A1E4B7W3-F1
#
_entry.id   AF-A0A1E4B7W3-F1
#
_cell.length_a   1.000
_cell.length_b   1.000
_cell.length_c   1.000
_cell.angle_alpha   90.00
_cell.angle_beta   90.00
_cell.angle_gamma   90.00
#
_symmetry.space_group_name_H-M   'P 1'
#
loop_
_entity.id
_entity.type
_entity.pdbx_description
1 polymer ?
#
loop_
_entity_poly.entity_id
_entity_poly.type
_entity_poly.pdbx_seq_one_letter_code
_entity_poly.pdbx_strand_id
1 'polypeptide(L)'
;MVIDEHYAVKIEVPRGFPRALPRVFETKGRVPPTFHRNPDTTLCLGSPIALRFAIEEEPTIGGFIDRVVVPYLYSHAYFVRFDRMPFGELAHGAAGLEDDVRRLFRLPPGTNAEEFLRLASLKRRHANKRRCPCRSGVRVGRCHAAAVHEARRRLGRLVCRAEWKLLAWQQGGPLPRRGRMNRARQSA
;
A
#
# COMPACT_ATOMS: atom_id res chain seq x y z
N MET A 1 -2.51 -31.80 -2.17
CA MET A 1 -3.90 -31.30 -2.09
C MET A 1 -4.02 -30.14 -3.06
N VAL A 2 -5.04 -30.15 -3.94
CA VAL A 2 -5.20 -29.16 -5.01
C VAL A 2 -6.41 -28.26 -4.70
N ILE A 3 -6.24 -26.95 -4.89
CA ILE A 3 -7.34 -25.98 -4.95
C ILE A 3 -7.54 -25.65 -6.42
N ASP A 4 -8.70 -26.01 -6.95
CA ASP A 4 -9.08 -25.78 -8.33
C ASP A 4 -10.34 -24.92 -8.33
N GLU A 5 -10.15 -23.61 -8.49
CA GLU A 5 -11.21 -22.61 -8.38
C GLU A 5 -11.11 -21.59 -9.52
N HIS A 6 -12.28 -21.22 -10.05
CA HIS A 6 -12.39 -20.26 -11.15
C HIS A 6 -12.98 -18.94 -10.67
N TYR A 7 -12.31 -17.85 -11.04
CA TYR A 7 -12.73 -16.48 -10.81
C TYR A 7 -12.78 -15.72 -12.12
N ALA A 8 -13.83 -14.92 -12.30
CA ALA A 8 -13.88 -13.94 -13.36
C ALA A 8 -13.44 -12.58 -12.78
N VAL A 9 -12.40 -11.99 -13.37
CA VAL A 9 -11.86 -10.71 -12.91
C VAL A 9 -11.83 -9.68 -14.02
N LYS A 10 -12.07 -8.41 -13.65
CA LYS A 10 -11.80 -7.25 -14.50
C LYS A 10 -10.60 -6.51 -13.92
N ILE A 11 -9.59 -6.28 -14.75
CA ILE A 11 -8.39 -5.51 -14.37
C ILE A 11 -8.39 -4.21 -15.17
N GLU A 12 -8.51 -3.08 -14.49
CA GLU A 12 -8.37 -1.75 -15.07
C GLU A 12 -6.92 -1.30 -14.96
N VAL A 13 -6.20 -1.31 -16.08
CA VAL A 13 -4.79 -0.91 -16.15
C VAL A 13 -4.68 0.58 -16.47
N PRO A 14 -4.13 1.41 -15.56
CA PRO A 14 -3.97 2.83 -15.82
C PRO A 14 -2.84 3.08 -16.83
N ARG A 15 -2.97 4.14 -17.65
CA ARG A 15 -1.89 4.61 -18.56
C ARG A 15 -0.55 4.88 -17.84
N GLY A 16 -0.60 5.12 -16.54
CA GLY A 16 0.57 5.36 -15.70
C GLY A 16 1.26 4.11 -15.16
N PHE A 17 0.80 2.89 -15.48
CA PHE A 17 1.46 1.65 -15.07
C PHE A 17 2.92 1.60 -15.58
N PRO A 18 3.90 1.08 -14.80
CA PRO A 18 3.80 0.47 -13.47
C PRO A 18 3.78 1.48 -12.31
N ARG A 19 3.83 2.79 -12.59
CA ARG A 19 3.83 3.82 -11.54
C ARG A 19 2.47 4.05 -10.89
N ALA A 20 1.39 3.80 -11.62
CA ALA A 20 0.02 3.79 -11.10
C ALA A 20 -0.45 2.33 -10.95
N LEU A 21 -1.10 2.02 -9.82
CA LEU A 21 -1.54 0.66 -9.51
C LEU A 21 -2.81 0.30 -10.30
N PRO A 22 -2.91 -0.92 -10.87
CA PRO A 22 -4.15 -1.42 -11.45
C PRO A 22 -5.26 -1.55 -10.41
N ARG A 23 -6.52 -1.43 -10.85
CA ARG A 23 -7.70 -1.73 -10.04
C ARG A 23 -8.27 -3.08 -10.46
N VAL A 24 -8.60 -3.93 -9.50
CA VAL A 24 -9.10 -5.28 -9.78
C VAL A 24 -10.47 -5.46 -9.16
N PHE A 25 -11.36 -6.10 -9.92
CA PHE A 25 -12.72 -6.44 -9.51
C PHE A 25 -12.95 -7.92 -9.76
N GLU A 26 -13.60 -8.60 -8.83
CA GLU A 26 -14.22 -9.89 -9.09
C GLU A 26 -15.65 -9.63 -9.60
N THR A 27 -16.05 -10.29 -10.69
CA THR A 27 -17.24 -9.89 -11.48
C THR A 27 -18.43 -10.84 -11.36
N LYS A 28 -18.30 -11.96 -10.63
CA LYS A 28 -19.36 -12.96 -10.46
C LYS A 28 -19.87 -13.09 -9.03
N GLY A 29 -19.40 -12.25 -8.11
CA GLY A 29 -19.86 -12.21 -6.72
C GLY A 29 -19.29 -13.32 -5.85
N ARG A 30 -18.25 -14.02 -6.29
CA ARG A 30 -17.62 -15.11 -5.52
C ARG A 30 -16.92 -14.61 -4.27
N VAL A 31 -16.27 -13.46 -4.37
CA VAL A 31 -15.68 -12.79 -3.21
C VAL A 31 -16.80 -11.99 -2.54
N PRO A 32 -17.10 -12.15 -1.24
CA PRO A 32 -18.10 -11.34 -0.57
C PRO A 32 -17.53 -9.95 -0.21
N PRO A 33 -18.38 -8.93 0.02
CA PRO A 33 -17.93 -7.62 0.49
C PRO A 33 -17.16 -7.65 1.82
N THR A 34 -17.37 -8.68 2.63
CA THR A 34 -16.70 -8.89 3.92
C THR A 34 -15.26 -9.39 3.79
N PHE A 35 -14.85 -9.87 2.60
CA PHE A 35 -13.51 -10.39 2.38
C PHE A 35 -12.68 -9.38 1.58
N HIS A 36 -11.86 -8.59 2.29
CA HIS A 36 -10.88 -7.65 1.71
C HIS A 36 -11.35 -6.93 0.44
N ARG A 37 -12.49 -6.24 0.53
CA ARG A 37 -13.04 -5.42 -0.56
C ARG A 37 -13.09 -3.96 -0.12
N ASN A 38 -12.64 -3.07 -1.00
CA ASN A 38 -12.71 -1.63 -0.76
C ASN A 38 -14.14 -1.11 -0.94
N PRO A 39 -14.49 0.06 -0.37
CA PRO A 39 -15.82 0.67 -0.52
C PRO A 39 -16.24 0.96 -1.97
N ASP A 40 -15.29 1.09 -2.89
CA ASP A 40 -15.53 1.29 -4.32
C ASP A 40 -15.64 -0.04 -5.11
N THR A 41 -15.84 -1.15 -4.41
CA THR A 41 -15.95 -2.55 -4.90
C THR A 41 -14.66 -3.17 -5.45
N THR A 42 -13.55 -2.43 -5.49
CA THR A 42 -12.25 -3.02 -5.86
C THR A 42 -11.77 -4.01 -4.80
N LEU A 43 -10.99 -5.00 -5.21
CA LEU A 43 -10.31 -5.90 -4.29
C LEU A 43 -9.22 -5.13 -3.53
N CYS A 44 -9.17 -5.31 -2.21
CA CYS A 44 -8.12 -4.79 -1.35
C CYS A 44 -6.93 -5.74 -1.41
N LEU A 45 -6.04 -5.52 -2.38
CA LEU A 45 -4.93 -6.41 -2.69
C LEU A 45 -3.69 -6.23 -1.78
N GLY A 46 -3.71 -5.23 -0.89
CA GLY A 46 -2.60 -4.91 0.01
C GLY A 46 -2.40 -3.41 0.21
N SER A 47 -1.43 -3.04 1.05
CA SER A 47 -1.02 -1.65 1.22
C SER A 47 -0.42 -1.12 -0.10
N PRO A 48 -0.54 0.19 -0.41
CA PRO A 48 0.15 0.76 -1.56
C PRO A 48 1.66 0.56 -1.55
N ILE A 49 2.27 0.39 -0.37
CA ILE A 49 3.71 0.11 -0.23
C ILE A 49 4.01 -1.34 -0.62
N ALA A 50 3.28 -2.31 -0.06
CA ALA A 50 3.40 -3.73 -0.39
C ALA A 50 3.16 -4.00 -1.88
N LEU A 51 2.09 -3.43 -2.44
CA LEU A 51 1.79 -3.53 -3.87
C LEU A 51 2.90 -2.94 -4.73
N ARG A 52 3.55 -1.87 -4.26
CA ARG A 52 4.68 -1.27 -4.97
C ARG A 52 5.94 -2.12 -4.90
N PHE A 53 6.20 -2.80 -3.78
CA PHE A 53 7.28 -3.79 -3.71
C PHE A 53 7.02 -4.94 -4.68
N ALA A 54 5.81 -5.51 -4.69
CA ALA A 54 5.46 -6.63 -5.56
C ALA A 54 5.61 -6.29 -7.05
N ILE A 55 5.15 -5.11 -7.48
CA ILE A 55 5.25 -4.68 -8.89
C ILE A 55 6.69 -4.37 -9.31
N GLU A 56 7.54 -3.88 -8.40
CA GLU A 56 8.92 -3.54 -8.78
C GLU A 56 9.80 -4.75 -9.04
N GLU A 57 9.46 -5.91 -8.47
CA GLU A 57 10.15 -7.17 -8.79
C GLU A 57 9.90 -7.59 -10.24
N GLU A 58 8.69 -7.35 -10.74
CA GLU A 58 8.32 -7.63 -12.13
C GLU A 58 7.27 -6.63 -12.64
N PRO A 59 7.69 -5.54 -13.31
CA PRO A 59 6.81 -4.41 -13.64
C PRO A 59 5.97 -4.66 -14.90
N THR A 60 5.38 -5.85 -14.99
CA THR A 60 4.50 -6.28 -16.08
C THR A 60 3.09 -6.55 -15.53
N ILE A 61 2.08 -6.60 -16.41
CA ILE A 61 0.74 -7.01 -16.00
C ILE A 61 0.72 -8.48 -15.57
N GLY A 62 1.51 -9.34 -16.23
CA GLY A 62 1.70 -10.74 -15.82
C GLY A 62 2.25 -10.84 -14.40
N GLY A 63 3.36 -10.15 -14.11
CA GLY A 63 3.97 -10.11 -12.78
C GLY A 63 3.01 -9.57 -11.71
N PHE A 64 2.21 -8.55 -12.01
CA PHE A 64 1.16 -8.08 -11.10
C PHE A 64 0.07 -9.14 -10.87
N ILE A 65 -0.37 -9.85 -11.92
CA ILE A 65 -1.36 -10.92 -11.79
C ILE A 65 -0.81 -12.04 -10.90
N ASP A 66 0.39 -12.52 -11.20
CA ASP A 66 0.98 -13.69 -10.54
C ASP A 66 1.40 -13.41 -9.10
N ARG A 67 1.90 -12.21 -8.81
CA ARG A 67 2.39 -11.84 -7.47
C ARG A 67 1.34 -11.21 -6.56
N VAL A 68 0.23 -10.72 -7.12
CA VAL A 68 -0.77 -9.97 -6.35
C VAL A 68 -2.17 -10.57 -6.51
N VAL A 69 -2.66 -10.69 -7.74
CA VAL A 69 -4.06 -11.09 -7.98
C VAL A 69 -4.27 -12.56 -7.67
N VAL A 70 -3.41 -13.45 -8.17
CA VAL A 70 -3.51 -14.89 -7.93
C VAL A 70 -3.38 -15.23 -6.44
N PRO A 71 -2.39 -14.70 -5.68
CA PRO A 71 -2.30 -14.95 -4.25
C PRO A 71 -3.52 -14.49 -3.45
N TYR A 72 -4.13 -13.36 -3.82
CA TYR A 72 -5.38 -12.90 -3.21
C TYR A 72 -6.53 -13.89 -3.46
N LEU A 73 -6.74 -14.29 -4.72
CA LEU A 73 -7.83 -15.21 -5.10
C LEU A 73 -7.62 -16.60 -4.49
N TYR A 74 -6.37 -17.06 -4.43
CA TYR A 74 -5.99 -18.28 -3.73
C TYR A 74 -6.29 -18.17 -2.24
N SER A 75 -5.98 -17.04 -1.61
CA SER A 75 -6.27 -16.80 -0.19
C SER A 75 -7.76 -16.87 0.10
N HIS A 76 -8.58 -16.28 -0.77
CA HIS A 76 -10.04 -16.40 -0.67
C HIS A 76 -10.51 -17.85 -0.81
N ALA A 77 -10.07 -18.56 -1.86
CA ALA A 77 -10.44 -19.96 -2.08
C ALA A 77 -10.04 -20.86 -0.90
N TYR A 78 -8.84 -20.65 -0.37
CA TYR A 78 -8.34 -21.38 0.78
C TYR A 78 -9.16 -21.07 2.04
N PHE A 79 -9.47 -19.80 2.28
CA PHE A 79 -10.31 -19.38 3.41
C PHE A 79 -11.70 -20.01 3.36
N VAL A 80 -12.38 -19.98 2.20
CA VAL A 80 -13.69 -20.62 2.03
C VAL A 80 -13.67 -22.12 2.37
N ARG A 81 -12.56 -22.79 2.07
CA ARG A 81 -12.43 -24.24 2.27
C ARG A 81 -11.99 -24.66 3.66
N PHE A 82 -11.16 -23.84 4.32
CA PHE A 82 -10.48 -24.22 5.56
C PHE A 82 -10.73 -23.28 6.74
N ASP A 83 -11.50 -22.22 6.53
CA ASP A 83 -11.83 -21.18 7.52
C ASP A 83 -10.59 -20.57 8.20
N ARG A 84 -9.49 -20.48 7.44
CA ARG A 84 -8.22 -19.88 7.88
C ARG A 84 -7.43 -19.35 6.69
N MET A 85 -6.56 -18.38 6.91
CA MET A 85 -5.72 -17.80 5.85
C MET A 85 -4.47 -18.67 5.58
N PRO A 86 -4.09 -18.91 4.31
CA PRO A 86 -2.99 -19.82 3.96
C PRO A 86 -1.60 -19.29 4.32
N PHE A 87 -1.44 -17.97 4.37
CA PHE A 87 -0.17 -17.29 4.64
C PHE A 87 -0.11 -16.72 6.07
N GLY A 88 -0.99 -17.21 6.95
CA GLY A 88 -1.37 -16.54 8.18
C GLY A 88 -2.28 -15.34 7.91
N GLU A 89 -2.75 -14.67 8.96
CA GLU A 89 -3.18 -13.29 8.78
C GLU A 89 -1.92 -12.50 8.41
N LEU A 90 -1.86 -11.91 7.20
CA LEU A 90 -0.89 -10.84 6.96
C LEU A 90 -1.03 -9.89 8.15
N ALA A 91 0.07 -9.38 8.72
CA ALA A 91 -0.02 -8.41 9.82
C ALA A 91 -0.86 -7.21 9.37
N HIS A 92 -2.17 -7.29 9.58
CA HIS A 92 -3.12 -6.35 9.03
C HIS A 92 -3.14 -5.13 9.93
N GLY A 93 -3.37 -3.97 9.33
CA GLY A 93 -3.38 -2.71 10.07
C GLY A 93 -1.99 -2.11 10.25
N ALA A 94 -1.76 -1.50 11.42
CA ALA A 94 -0.57 -0.67 11.65
C ALA A 94 0.75 -1.45 11.60
N ALA A 95 0.76 -2.70 12.05
CA ALA A 95 1.99 -3.50 12.17
C ALA A 95 2.62 -3.83 10.81
N GLY A 96 1.85 -4.38 9.86
CA GLY A 96 2.38 -4.69 8.52
C GLY A 96 2.75 -3.43 7.73
N LEU A 97 1.99 -2.34 7.88
CA LEU A 97 2.36 -1.06 7.29
C LEU A 97 3.66 -0.52 7.90
N GLU A 98 3.87 -0.68 9.21
CA GLU A 98 5.12 -0.29 9.85
C GLU A 98 6.32 -1.09 9.31
N ASP A 99 6.18 -2.40 9.12
CA ASP A 99 7.24 -3.25 8.55
C ASP A 99 7.59 -2.86 7.12
N ASP A 100 6.58 -2.62 6.28
CA ASP A 100 6.73 -2.10 4.92
C ASP A 100 7.51 -0.78 4.90
N VAL A 101 7.16 0.13 5.81
CA VAL A 101 7.82 1.44 5.94
C VAL A 101 9.26 1.28 6.42
N ARG A 102 9.51 0.44 7.43
CA ARG A 102 10.86 0.16 7.93
C ARG A 102 11.74 -0.39 6.81
N ARG A 103 11.23 -1.31 5.99
CA ARG A 103 11.92 -1.84 4.81
C ARG A 103 12.17 -0.75 3.76
N LEU A 104 11.17 0.07 3.46
CA LEU A 104 11.27 1.15 2.47
C LEU A 104 12.34 2.18 2.82
N PHE A 105 12.42 2.58 4.09
CA PHE A 105 13.36 3.60 4.55
C PHE A 105 14.65 3.03 5.14
N ARG A 106 14.80 1.69 5.20
CA ARG A 106 15.94 0.96 5.80
C ARG A 106 16.20 1.39 7.24
N LEU A 107 15.14 1.44 8.04
CA LEU A 107 15.19 1.99 9.40
C LEU A 107 15.72 0.97 10.40
N PRO A 108 16.61 1.37 11.33
CA PRO A 108 16.99 0.50 12.43
C PRO A 108 15.82 0.28 13.41
N PRO A 109 15.82 -0.82 14.17
CA PRO A 109 14.82 -1.10 15.21
C PRO A 109 14.64 0.09 16.17
N GLY A 110 13.41 0.31 16.65
CA GLY A 110 13.09 1.41 17.58
C GLY A 110 13.05 2.83 16.97
N THR A 111 13.33 2.96 15.67
CA THR A 111 13.11 4.20 14.92
C THR A 111 11.62 4.44 14.68
N ASN A 112 11.16 5.69 14.81
CA ASN A 112 9.78 6.06 14.47
C ASN A 112 9.58 6.03 12.94
N ALA A 113 8.96 4.97 12.45
CA ALA A 113 8.67 4.75 11.03
C ALA A 113 7.62 5.74 10.47
N GLU A 114 6.62 6.10 11.28
CA GLU A 114 5.56 7.04 10.90
C GLU A 114 6.13 8.40 10.48
N GLU A 115 7.08 8.96 11.25
CA GLU A 115 7.65 10.27 10.94
C GLU A 115 8.41 10.27 9.59
N PHE A 116 8.92 9.11 9.14
CA PHE A 116 9.54 9.01 7.80
C PHE A 116 8.52 9.14 6.67
N LEU A 117 7.32 8.55 6.80
CA LEU A 117 6.22 8.78 5.86
C LEU A 117 5.79 10.25 5.87
N ARG A 118 5.70 10.86 7.05
CA ARG A 118 5.41 12.30 7.19
C ARG A 118 6.44 13.15 6.45
N LEU A 119 7.73 12.91 6.67
CA LEU A 119 8.83 13.60 5.99
C LEU A 119 8.79 13.41 4.48
N ALA A 120 8.49 12.20 4.00
CA ALA A 120 8.32 11.92 2.58
C ALA A 120 7.14 12.71 1.96
N SER A 121 6.08 12.97 2.72
CA SER A 121 4.95 13.80 2.28
C SER A 121 5.27 15.30 2.12
N LEU A 122 6.30 15.82 2.81
CA LEU A 122 6.69 17.23 2.77
C LEU A 122 7.45 17.59 1.48
N LYS A 123 7.51 18.89 1.14
CA LYS A 123 8.41 19.39 0.08
C LYS A 123 9.85 19.10 0.49
N ARG A 124 10.71 18.72 -0.46
CA ARG A 124 12.13 18.37 -0.21
C ARG A 124 12.86 19.41 0.64
N ARG A 125 12.73 20.70 0.28
CA ARG A 125 13.33 21.84 1.00
C ARG A 125 12.89 21.97 2.46
N HIS A 126 11.72 21.44 2.83
CA HIS A 126 11.22 21.46 4.21
C HIS A 126 11.67 20.19 4.95
N ALA A 127 11.50 19.01 4.34
CA ALA A 127 11.92 17.75 4.94
C ALA A 127 13.42 17.75 5.28
N ASN A 128 14.27 18.19 4.35
CA ASN A 128 15.73 18.16 4.53
C ASN A 128 16.24 19.06 5.67
N LYS A 129 15.43 20.02 6.12
CA LYS A 129 15.76 20.91 7.24
C LYS A 129 15.37 20.35 8.62
N ARG A 130 14.50 19.33 8.67
CA ARG A 130 14.07 18.70 9.93
C ARG A 130 15.19 17.84 10.53
N ARG A 131 15.20 17.69 11.87
CA ARG A 131 16.02 16.69 12.56
C ARG A 131 15.61 15.30 12.08
N CYS A 132 16.58 14.42 11.90
CA CYS A 132 16.32 13.06 11.45
C CYS A 132 15.78 12.21 12.62
N PRO A 133 14.65 11.51 12.47
CA PRO A 133 14.03 10.74 13.54
C PRO A 133 14.74 9.41 13.85
N CYS A 134 15.82 9.07 13.14
CA CYS A 134 16.68 7.91 13.40
C CYS A 134 17.64 8.07 14.59
N ARG A 135 17.50 9.14 15.40
CA ARG A 135 18.35 9.45 16.57
C ARG A 135 19.83 9.77 16.28
N SER A 136 20.22 9.93 15.01
CA SER A 136 21.59 10.33 14.64
C SER A 136 21.98 11.77 15.02
N GLY A 137 21.06 12.58 15.54
CA GLY A 137 21.30 13.98 15.91
C GLY A 137 21.38 14.97 14.75
N VAL A 138 21.56 14.52 13.51
CA VAL A 138 21.72 15.37 12.31
C VAL A 138 20.39 15.61 11.56
N ARG A 139 20.40 16.54 10.60
CA ARG A 139 19.22 16.83 9.74
C ARG A 139 18.99 15.73 8.70
N VAL A 140 17.74 15.52 8.30
CA VAL A 140 17.34 14.55 7.25
C VAL A 140 18.17 14.74 5.98
N GLY A 141 18.43 15.98 5.58
CA GLY A 141 19.23 16.31 4.40
C GLY A 141 20.65 15.73 4.38
N ARG A 142 21.21 15.38 5.54
CA ARG A 142 22.55 14.78 5.69
C ARG A 142 22.52 13.34 6.20
N CYS A 143 21.34 12.74 6.37
CA CYS A 143 21.18 11.42 6.95
C CYS A 143 20.36 10.53 6.02
N HIS A 144 19.04 10.64 6.06
CA HIS A 144 18.13 9.80 5.28
C HIS A 144 17.54 10.52 4.04
N ALA A 145 18.24 11.50 3.48
CA ALA A 145 17.76 12.25 2.32
C ALA A 145 17.49 11.32 1.11
N ALA A 146 18.38 10.35 0.89
CA ALA A 146 18.27 9.36 -0.17
C ALA A 146 17.03 8.47 0.02
N ALA A 147 16.84 7.90 1.22
CA ALA A 147 15.67 7.07 1.54
C ALA A 147 14.35 7.84 1.39
N VAL A 148 14.31 9.11 1.84
CA VAL A 148 13.12 9.97 1.68
C VAL A 148 12.88 10.34 0.20
N HIS A 149 13.93 10.46 -0.59
CA HIS A 149 13.81 10.70 -2.04
C HIS A 149 13.33 9.44 -2.77
N GLU A 150 13.87 8.27 -2.43
CA GLU A 150 13.47 6.95 -2.93
C GLU A 150 11.96 6.73 -2.74
N ALA A 151 11.48 6.89 -1.49
CA ALA A 151 10.07 6.74 -1.17
C ALA A 151 9.19 7.68 -2.00
N ARG A 152 9.62 8.92 -2.24
CA ARG A 152 8.88 9.87 -3.08
C ARG A 152 8.83 9.47 -4.55
N ARG A 153 9.92 8.92 -5.09
CA ARG A 153 9.95 8.46 -6.49
C ARG A 153 9.05 7.24 -6.68
N ARG A 154 9.05 6.33 -5.70
CA ARG A 154 8.28 5.08 -5.74
C ARG A 154 6.80 5.31 -5.48
N LEU A 155 6.45 6.03 -4.41
CA LEU A 155 5.05 6.16 -3.97
C LEU A 155 4.41 7.49 -4.37
N GLY A 156 5.21 8.55 -4.50
CA GLY A 156 4.69 9.91 -4.61
C GLY A 156 4.26 10.49 -3.26
N ARG A 157 4.31 11.82 -3.16
CA ARG A 157 4.08 12.54 -1.89
C ARG A 157 2.67 12.39 -1.33
N LEU A 158 1.67 12.17 -2.20
CA LEU A 158 0.28 12.02 -1.80
C LEU A 158 0.02 10.64 -1.18
N VAL A 159 0.61 9.58 -1.73
CA VAL A 159 0.55 8.24 -1.14
C VAL A 159 1.27 8.25 0.20
N CYS A 160 2.50 8.77 0.29
CA CYS A 160 3.18 8.90 1.59
C CYS A 160 2.35 9.67 2.63
N ARG A 161 1.57 10.68 2.20
CA ARG A 161 0.65 11.40 3.09
C ARG A 161 -0.53 10.54 3.53
N ALA A 162 -1.12 9.78 2.61
CA ALA A 162 -2.25 8.92 2.90
C ALA A 162 -1.84 7.81 3.86
N GLU A 163 -0.74 7.10 3.57
CA GLU A 163 -0.15 6.07 4.44
C GLU A 163 0.21 6.64 5.82
N TRP A 164 0.82 7.82 5.86
CA TRP A 164 1.13 8.48 7.13
C TRP A 164 -0.12 8.67 7.99
N LYS A 165 -1.19 9.21 7.42
CA LYS A 165 -2.44 9.44 8.16
C LYS A 165 -3.12 8.13 8.56
N LEU A 166 -3.03 7.09 7.73
CA LEU A 166 -3.60 5.78 8.03
C LEU A 166 -2.88 5.14 9.22
N LEU A 167 -1.55 5.13 9.20
CA LEU A 167 -0.72 4.63 10.29
C LEU A 167 -0.97 5.41 11.58
N ALA A 168 -0.98 6.75 11.50
CA ALA A 168 -1.26 7.60 12.65
C ALA A 168 -2.65 7.33 13.26
N TRP A 169 -3.68 7.12 12.43
CA TRP A 169 -5.03 6.78 12.90
C TRP A 169 -5.09 5.41 13.58
N GLN A 170 -4.43 4.41 13.01
CA GLN A 170 -4.36 3.07 13.59
C GLN A 170 -3.61 3.05 14.94
N GLN A 171 -2.73 4.03 15.18
CA GLN A 171 -2.05 4.23 16.46
C GLN A 171 -2.81 5.17 17.43
N GLY A 172 -4.10 5.43 17.20
CA GLY A 172 -4.96 6.24 18.08
C GLY A 172 -5.01 7.74 17.73
N GLY A 173 -4.45 8.14 16.59
CA GLY A 173 -4.53 9.50 16.07
C GLY A 173 -5.87 9.84 15.41
N PRO A 174 -6.12 11.12 15.07
CA PRO A 174 -7.38 11.57 14.49
C PRO A 174 -7.60 11.04 13.06
N LEU A 175 -8.87 10.73 12.72
CA LEU A 175 -9.25 10.13 11.44
C LEU A 175 -8.83 11.02 10.23
N PRO A 176 -8.24 10.44 9.17
CA PRO A 176 -7.90 11.17 7.95
C PRO A 176 -9.17 11.74 7.31
N ARG A 177 -9.32 13.08 7.26
CA ARG A 177 -10.40 13.70 6.44
C ARG A 177 -10.27 13.23 4.98
N ARG A 178 -11.32 12.59 4.43
CA ARG A 178 -11.40 12.22 3.00
C ARG A 178 -11.19 13.50 2.18
N GLY A 179 -10.14 13.52 1.35
CA GLY A 179 -9.99 14.57 0.35
C GLY A 179 -11.13 14.44 -0.67
N ARG A 180 -11.77 15.56 -1.05
CA ARG A 180 -12.76 15.58 -2.13
C ARG A 180 -12.14 14.98 -3.38
N MET A 181 -12.55 13.77 -3.76
CA MET A 181 -12.41 13.31 -5.14
C MET A 181 -13.30 14.23 -5.97
N ASN A 182 -12.70 14.96 -6.91
CA ASN A 182 -13.46 15.72 -7.89
C ASN A 182 -14.39 14.75 -8.62
N ARG A 183 -15.70 14.90 -8.40
CA ARG A 183 -16.72 14.39 -9.31
C ARG A 183 -16.46 15.07 -10.65
N ALA A 184 -15.81 14.36 -11.57
CA ALA A 184 -15.85 14.75 -12.97
C ALA A 184 -17.34 14.79 -13.35
N ARG A 185 -17.76 15.97 -13.82
CA ARG A 185 -19.12 16.28 -14.20
C ARG A 185 -19.57 15.26 -15.25
N GLN A 186 -20.67 14.56 -14.96
CA GLN A 186 -21.53 14.04 -16.01
C GLN A 186 -22.15 15.29 -16.65
N SER A 187 -21.76 15.56 -17.89
CA SER A 187 -22.53 16.42 -18.78
C SER A 187 -23.45 15.50 -19.58
N ALA A 188 -24.69 15.96 -19.71
CA ALA A 188 -25.83 15.35 -20.36
C ALA A 188 -25.58 14.92 -21.82
#